data_AF-A0A498E4Q4-F1
#
_entry.id   AF-A0A498E4Q4-F1
#
_cell.length_a   1.000
_cell.length_b   1.000
_cell.length_c   1.000
_cell.angle_alpha   90.00
_cell.angle_beta   90.00
_cell.angle_gamma   90.00
#
_symmetry.space_group_name_H-M   'P 1'
#
loop_
_entity.id
_entity.type
_entity.pdbx_description
1 polymer ?
#
loop_
_entity_poly.entity_id
_entity_poly.type
_entity_poly.pdbx_seq_one_letter_code
_entity_poly.pdbx_strand_id
1 'polypeptide(L)'
;MARIESRVRDLVGSDADMRAAVETVLDRADDGEVEWADVRDELTSGQWGRLIEKGILVDGDEGFRLADAGETRAGLEDDTSGSGGSSSSSTDVDTGDSSWSKYDKGAAVVTVGLFLGYSVSEVRNVIGGVMDAALGPLAEMLPFYAVVMVLALATGLYSTLLQANLMDMEKMGKYQERMKDIQQRQKDAKERGDDAELEKIQEEQMEAMGDQMGMFKEQFRPMVWIMFLTIPVFLWMYWAIGVGGGSDPHIVTENIVLPLVGSVGWKQGVLGPMQAWIVWYFLCSMGFTQIIRKSLNIDMSPSAS
;
A
#
# COMPACT_ATOMS: atom_id res chain seq x y z
N MET A 1 21.27 -7.29 13.94
CA MET A 1 22.60 -6.67 13.99
C MET A 1 22.83 -6.02 12.64
N ALA A 2 22.08 -4.93 12.39
CA ALA A 2 22.04 -4.12 11.15
C ALA A 2 21.12 -2.89 11.34
N ARG A 3 20.81 -2.51 12.60
CA ARG A 3 19.82 -1.45 12.87
C ARG A 3 20.48 -0.08 12.86
N ILE A 4 21.77 0.01 13.23
CA ILE A 4 22.50 1.28 13.23
C ILE A 4 22.96 1.60 11.81
N GLU A 5 23.46 0.60 11.08
CA GLU A 5 23.83 0.73 9.67
C GLU A 5 22.67 1.31 8.82
N SER A 6 21.46 0.74 8.95
CA SER A 6 20.29 1.20 8.21
C SER A 6 19.88 2.63 8.58
N ARG A 7 20.04 3.02 9.86
CA ARG A 7 19.71 4.37 10.35
C ARG A 7 20.72 5.40 9.88
N VAL A 8 21.99 5.05 9.83
CA VAL A 8 23.06 5.90 9.30
C VAL A 8 22.87 6.09 7.80
N ARG A 9 22.54 5.03 7.06
CA ARG A 9 22.22 5.10 5.62
C ARG A 9 21.00 5.98 5.34
N ASP A 10 19.93 5.85 6.13
CA ASP A 10 18.73 6.70 6.02
C ASP A 10 19.04 8.18 6.32
N LEU A 11 19.85 8.43 7.35
CA LEU A 11 20.20 9.78 7.77
C LEU A 11 21.12 10.49 6.75
N VAL A 12 22.08 9.77 6.18
CA VAL A 12 22.97 10.28 5.15
C VAL A 12 22.27 10.42 3.79
N GLY A 13 21.37 9.50 3.46
CA GLY A 13 20.58 9.56 2.23
C GLY A 13 19.51 10.67 2.22
N SER A 14 19.04 11.08 3.41
CA SER A 14 18.06 12.16 3.55
C SER A 14 18.69 13.56 3.64
N ASP A 15 19.94 13.67 4.09
CA ASP A 15 20.64 14.93 4.29
C ASP A 15 22.14 14.78 4.01
N ALA A 16 22.63 15.40 2.92
CA ALA A 16 24.02 15.27 2.48
C ALA A 16 25.02 15.85 3.50
N ASP A 17 24.61 16.84 4.30
CA ASP A 17 25.45 17.46 5.31
C ASP A 17 25.59 16.58 6.57
N MET A 18 24.71 15.59 6.75
CA MET A 18 24.80 14.62 7.85
C MET A 18 25.91 13.60 7.63
N ARG A 19 26.36 13.38 6.39
CA ARG A 19 27.49 12.50 6.10
C ARG A 19 28.76 12.97 6.79
N ALA A 20 29.11 14.23 6.59
CA ALA A 20 30.28 14.86 7.20
C ALA A 20 30.18 14.84 8.73
N ALA A 21 28.98 15.07 9.29
CA ALA A 21 28.77 15.01 10.73
C ALA A 21 29.03 13.61 11.32
N VAL A 22 28.61 12.53 10.63
CA VAL A 22 28.86 11.15 11.07
C VAL A 22 30.34 10.78 10.93
N GLU A 23 31.00 11.22 9.85
CA GLU A 23 32.44 11.00 9.63
C GLU A 23 33.28 11.71 10.70
N THR A 24 33.00 12.99 11.01
CA THR A 24 33.71 13.73 12.07
C THR A 24 33.56 13.07 13.44
N VAL A 25 32.37 12.55 13.77
CA VAL A 25 32.15 11.84 15.04
C VAL A 25 32.89 10.50 15.09
N LEU A 26 32.97 9.77 13.98
CA LEU A 26 33.75 8.54 13.87
C LEU A 26 35.26 8.79 14.03
N ASP A 27 35.75 9.92 13.51
CA ASP A 27 37.17 10.28 13.54
C ASP A 27 37.61 10.83 14.91
N ARG A 28 36.69 11.43 15.67
CA ARG A 28 36.97 12.06 16.99
C ARG A 28 36.64 11.18 18.19
N ALA A 29 36.00 10.03 17.97
CA ALA A 29 35.70 9.08 19.05
C ALA A 29 36.97 8.34 19.49
N ASP A 30 37.82 8.98 20.30
CA ASP A 30 38.95 8.35 20.96
C ASP A 30 38.44 7.42 22.09
N ASP A 31 38.91 6.17 22.11
CA ASP A 31 38.46 5.10 23.03
C ASP A 31 36.94 4.76 22.99
N GLY A 32 36.21 5.27 22.00
CA GLY A 32 34.80 4.95 21.75
C GLY A 32 33.80 5.95 22.32
N GLU A 33 34.25 7.02 22.96
CA GLU A 33 33.42 8.13 23.43
C GLU A 33 33.81 9.45 22.76
N VAL A 34 32.85 10.37 22.65
CA VAL A 34 32.99 11.69 22.06
C VAL A 34 32.20 12.70 22.87
N GLU A 35 32.82 13.82 23.23
CA GLU A 35 32.12 14.94 23.84
C GLU A 35 31.73 15.98 22.79
N TRP A 36 30.63 16.70 23.06
CA TRP A 36 30.24 17.84 22.23
C TRP A 36 31.37 18.89 22.14
N ALA A 37 32.19 19.03 23.18
CA ALA A 37 33.31 19.96 23.20
C ALA A 37 34.35 19.70 22.10
N ASP A 38 34.51 18.44 21.66
CA ASP A 38 35.53 18.01 20.71
C ASP A 38 35.10 18.15 19.23
N VAL A 39 33.79 18.30 19.02
CA VAL A 39 33.18 18.32 17.67
C VAL A 39 32.41 19.59 17.36
N ARG A 40 32.14 20.46 18.35
CA ARG A 40 31.35 21.70 18.17
C ARG A 40 31.91 22.71 17.15
N ASP A 41 33.20 22.60 16.83
CA ASP A 41 33.85 23.49 15.86
C ASP A 41 33.59 23.03 14.41
N GLU A 42 33.15 21.79 14.23
CA GLU A 42 32.91 21.13 12.92
C GLU A 42 31.46 20.67 12.73
N LEU A 43 30.71 20.45 13.81
CA LEU A 43 29.28 20.12 13.80
C LEU A 43 28.42 21.26 14.33
N THR A 44 27.21 21.38 13.79
CA THR A 44 26.16 22.22 14.37
C THR A 44 25.41 21.48 15.48
N SER A 45 24.85 22.23 16.44
CA SER A 45 24.04 21.65 17.53
C SER A 45 22.79 20.91 17.03
N GLY A 46 22.26 21.30 15.87
CA GLY A 46 21.16 20.60 15.20
C GLY A 46 21.56 19.25 14.63
N GLN A 47 22.75 19.13 14.03
CA GLN A 47 23.28 17.86 13.54
C GLN A 47 23.57 16.91 14.70
N TRP A 48 24.16 17.42 15.79
CA TRP A 48 24.42 16.65 17.01
C TRP A 48 23.12 16.11 17.63
N GLY A 49 22.09 16.94 17.76
CA GLY A 49 20.79 16.52 18.29
C GLY A 49 20.14 15.41 17.46
N ARG A 50 20.24 15.47 16.13
CA ARG A 50 19.71 14.42 15.23
C ARG A 50 20.44 13.10 15.37
N LEU A 51 21.74 13.10 15.62
CA LEU A 51 22.52 11.87 15.86
C LEU A 51 22.07 11.16 17.14
N ILE A 52 21.73 11.92 18.18
CA ILE A 52 21.16 11.40 19.43
C ILE A 52 19.73 10.91 19.21
N GLU A 53 18.87 11.69 18.53
CA GLU A 53 17.48 11.33 18.23
C GLU A 53 17.37 10.01 17.45
N LYS A 54 18.25 9.83 16.46
CA LYS A 54 18.31 8.60 15.65
C LYS A 54 18.99 7.44 16.39
N GLY A 55 19.49 7.66 17.60
CA GLY A 55 20.15 6.66 18.43
C GLY A 55 21.45 6.14 17.81
N ILE A 56 22.14 6.99 17.04
CA ILE A 56 23.50 6.74 16.54
C ILE A 56 24.51 7.10 17.63
N LEU A 57 24.25 8.20 18.35
CA LEU A 57 24.90 8.52 19.62
C LEU A 57 24.01 8.07 20.78
N VAL A 58 24.62 7.41 21.77
CA VAL A 58 24.00 7.00 23.02
C VAL A 58 24.83 7.49 24.20
N ASP A 59 24.22 7.65 25.37
CA ASP A 59 24.95 8.11 26.57
C ASP A 59 26.10 7.13 26.91
N GLY A 60 27.30 7.70 27.09
CA GLY A 60 28.51 7.05 27.57
C GLY A 60 28.78 7.35 29.04
N ASP A 61 29.97 6.99 29.52
CA ASP A 61 30.39 7.19 30.91
C ASP A 61 30.89 8.62 31.16
N GLU A 62 31.63 9.22 30.22
CA GLU A 62 32.12 10.62 30.30
C GLU A 62 31.47 11.54 29.24
N GLY A 63 30.95 10.98 28.14
CA GLY A 63 30.28 11.75 27.08
C GLY A 63 29.18 10.97 26.35
N PHE A 64 29.18 11.06 25.02
CA PHE A 64 28.35 10.22 24.16
C PHE A 64 29.20 9.19 23.46
N ARG A 65 28.71 7.98 23.27
CA ARG A 65 29.38 6.94 22.50
C ARG A 65 28.57 6.56 21.28
N LEU A 66 29.25 6.10 20.24
CA LEU A 66 28.57 5.52 19.10
C LEU A 66 27.89 4.21 19.55
N ALA A 67 26.64 4.03 19.16
CA ALA A 67 25.87 2.83 19.48
C ALA A 67 26.57 1.57 18.97
N ASP A 68 27.15 1.65 17.76
CA ASP A 68 28.06 0.68 17.17
C ASP A 68 28.94 1.37 16.11
N ALA A 69 30.24 1.49 16.38
CA ALA A 69 31.17 2.15 15.47
C ALA A 69 31.42 1.35 14.17
N GLY A 70 31.25 0.02 14.21
CA GLY A 70 31.39 -0.85 13.05
C GLY A 70 30.20 -0.73 12.10
N GLU A 71 28.97 -0.82 12.63
CA GLU A 71 27.74 -0.64 11.85
C GLU A 71 27.62 0.80 11.31
N THR A 72 28.09 1.81 12.06
CA THR A 72 28.11 3.21 11.59
C THR A 72 29.04 3.40 10.38
N ARG A 73 30.23 2.78 10.40
CA ARG A 73 31.15 2.82 9.26
C ARG A 73 30.59 2.09 8.04
N ALA A 74 29.99 0.92 8.23
CA ALA A 74 29.34 0.17 7.15
C ALA A 74 28.21 0.97 6.48
N GLY A 75 27.48 1.78 7.25
CA GLY A 75 26.41 2.64 6.73
C GLY A 75 26.90 3.76 5.80
N LEU A 76 28.18 4.12 5.86
CA LEU A 76 28.81 5.15 5.04
C LEU A 76 29.43 4.62 3.73
N GLU A 77 29.72 3.32 3.62
CA GLU A 77 30.58 2.77 2.56
C GLU A 77 29.87 2.47 1.22
N ASP A 78 28.53 2.43 1.15
CA ASP A 78 27.82 1.84 -0.02
C ASP A 78 27.45 2.80 -1.17
N ASP A 79 27.77 4.10 -1.10
CA ASP A 79 27.47 5.05 -2.20
C ASP A 79 28.52 5.08 -3.33
N THR A 80 29.61 4.30 -3.22
CA THR A 80 30.69 4.31 -4.23
C THR A 80 30.75 3.09 -5.14
N SER A 81 29.81 2.15 -5.06
CA SER A 81 29.79 0.98 -5.94
C SER A 81 28.39 0.63 -6.47
N GLY A 82 28.10 1.08 -7.69
CA GLY A 82 27.24 0.32 -8.62
C GLY A 82 25.80 0.78 -8.80
N SER A 83 25.64 1.69 -9.77
CA SER A 83 24.51 1.84 -10.69
C SER A 83 23.41 0.76 -10.70
N GLY A 84 22.15 1.21 -10.57
CA GLY A 84 21.02 0.63 -11.30
C GLY A 84 20.27 -0.50 -10.62
N GLY A 85 19.41 -0.16 -9.66
CA GLY A 85 18.38 -1.08 -9.19
C GLY A 85 17.52 -0.45 -8.10
N SER A 86 16.43 0.22 -8.49
CA SER A 86 15.36 0.60 -7.57
C SER A 86 14.75 -0.67 -6.98
N SER A 87 15.39 -1.20 -5.93
CA SER A 87 14.77 -2.12 -5.00
C SER A 87 13.98 -1.27 -4.03
N SER A 88 12.68 -1.21 -4.24
CA SER A 88 11.71 -0.78 -3.23
C SER A 88 11.93 -1.64 -1.99
N SER A 89 12.76 -1.16 -1.06
CA SER A 89 12.88 -1.80 0.25
C SER A 89 11.55 -1.56 0.96
N SER A 90 10.75 -2.61 1.03
CA SER A 90 9.66 -2.71 1.99
C SER A 90 10.32 -2.68 3.36
N THR A 91 10.40 -1.50 3.96
CA THR A 91 10.70 -1.33 5.37
C THR A 91 9.58 -2.00 6.16
N ASP A 92 9.82 -3.27 6.54
CA ASP A 92 9.13 -3.89 7.67
C ASP A 92 9.57 -3.12 8.93
N VAL A 93 8.89 -2.01 9.17
CA VAL A 93 8.87 -1.35 10.47
C VAL A 93 8.16 -2.29 11.41
N ASP A 94 8.91 -2.80 12.39
CA ASP A 94 8.43 -3.55 13.54
C ASP A 94 7.34 -2.75 14.24
N THR A 95 6.09 -2.96 13.81
CA THR A 95 4.89 -2.42 14.42
C THR A 95 4.32 -3.53 15.28
N GLY A 96 4.63 -3.47 16.58
CA GLY A 96 3.77 -4.05 17.60
C GLY A 96 2.32 -3.70 17.27
N ASP A 97 1.44 -4.70 17.37
CA ASP A 97 0.04 -4.68 16.91
C ASP A 97 -0.16 -4.77 15.39
N SER A 98 0.33 -5.87 14.81
CA SER A 98 -0.01 -6.24 13.44
C SER A 98 -1.48 -6.67 13.36
N SER A 99 -2.36 -5.73 12.99
CA SER A 99 -3.79 -6.02 12.79
C SER A 99 -4.03 -7.06 11.70
N TRP A 100 -3.12 -7.20 10.73
CA TRP A 100 -3.19 -8.18 9.63
C TRP A 100 -2.82 -9.59 10.09
N SER A 101 -3.67 -10.54 9.75
CA SER A 101 -3.36 -11.96 9.93
C SER A 101 -2.21 -12.40 9.04
N LYS A 102 -1.60 -13.54 9.38
CA LYS A 102 -0.58 -14.18 8.52
C LYS A 102 -1.09 -14.45 7.11
N TYR A 103 -2.39 -14.73 6.98
CA TYR A 103 -3.04 -14.95 5.69
C TYR A 103 -3.22 -13.66 4.89
N ASP A 104 -3.56 -12.54 5.55
CA ASP A 104 -3.68 -11.23 4.89
C ASP A 104 -2.34 -10.79 4.29
N LYS A 105 -1.26 -10.96 5.06
CA LYS A 105 0.11 -10.68 4.58
C LYS A 105 0.51 -11.60 3.43
N GLY A 106 0.22 -12.89 3.54
CA GLY A 106 0.48 -13.86 2.47
C GLY A 106 -0.27 -13.51 1.19
N ALA A 107 -1.56 -13.19 1.28
CA ALA A 107 -2.38 -12.78 0.16
C ALA A 107 -1.83 -11.50 -0.50
N ALA A 108 -1.39 -10.51 0.29
CA ALA A 108 -0.77 -9.29 -0.24
C ALA A 108 0.51 -9.59 -1.02
N VAL A 109 1.42 -10.39 -0.46
CA VAL A 109 2.68 -10.77 -1.12
C VAL A 109 2.41 -11.54 -2.41
N VAL A 110 1.48 -12.49 -2.40
CA VAL A 110 1.11 -13.25 -3.62
C VAL A 110 0.50 -12.32 -4.66
N THR A 111 -0.40 -11.42 -4.26
CA THR A 111 -1.05 -10.46 -5.17
C THR A 111 -0.01 -9.58 -5.88
N VAL A 112 0.95 -9.03 -5.13
CA VAL A 112 2.05 -8.23 -5.70
C VAL A 112 2.94 -9.09 -6.60
N GLY A 113 3.26 -10.31 -6.18
CA GLY A 113 4.04 -11.26 -6.99
C GLY A 113 3.35 -11.62 -8.31
N LEU A 114 2.03 -11.84 -8.30
CA LEU A 114 1.23 -12.08 -9.51
C LEU A 114 1.25 -10.87 -10.44
N PHE A 115 1.13 -9.67 -9.89
CA PHE A 115 1.12 -8.43 -10.67
C PHE A 115 2.47 -8.18 -11.34
N LEU A 116 3.58 -8.31 -10.61
CA LEU A 116 4.93 -8.13 -11.15
C LEU A 116 5.33 -9.27 -12.10
N GLY A 117 5.02 -10.50 -11.71
CA GLY A 117 5.31 -11.71 -12.50
C GLY A 117 4.56 -11.75 -13.83
N TYR A 118 3.43 -11.06 -13.95
CA TYR A 118 2.65 -11.01 -15.19
C TYR A 118 3.41 -10.46 -16.40
N SER A 119 4.41 -9.61 -16.16
CA SER A 119 5.29 -9.11 -17.22
C SER A 119 6.07 -10.22 -17.93
N VAL A 120 6.21 -11.38 -17.30
CA VAL A 120 6.92 -12.55 -17.82
C VAL A 120 5.91 -13.50 -18.50
N SER A 121 6.14 -13.79 -19.78
CA SER A 121 5.26 -14.65 -20.58
C SER A 121 5.04 -16.05 -19.98
N GLU A 122 6.05 -16.63 -19.34
CA GLU A 122 5.96 -17.95 -18.70
C GLU A 122 4.99 -17.94 -17.51
N VAL A 123 5.14 -16.96 -16.62
CA VAL A 123 4.26 -16.79 -15.45
C VAL A 123 2.83 -16.54 -15.91
N ARG A 124 2.65 -15.67 -16.92
CA ARG A 124 1.34 -15.44 -17.54
C ARG A 124 0.73 -16.72 -18.09
N ASN A 125 1.49 -17.57 -18.79
CA ASN A 125 0.99 -18.82 -19.37
C ASN A 125 0.64 -19.85 -18.29
N VAL A 126 1.40 -19.91 -17.20
CA VAL A 126 1.09 -20.78 -16.05
C VAL A 126 -0.20 -20.32 -15.38
N ILE A 127 -0.32 -19.03 -15.04
CA ILE A 127 -1.53 -18.47 -14.42
C ILE A 127 -2.74 -18.65 -15.35
N GLY A 128 -2.56 -18.32 -16.63
CA GLY A 128 -3.56 -18.51 -17.68
C GLY A 128 -4.01 -19.96 -17.75
N GLY A 129 -3.10 -20.92 -17.87
CA GLY A 129 -3.44 -22.34 -17.95
C GLY A 129 -4.12 -22.89 -16.68
N VAL A 130 -3.67 -22.48 -15.49
CA VAL A 130 -4.31 -22.88 -14.21
C VAL A 130 -5.73 -22.33 -14.13
N MET A 131 -5.91 -21.06 -14.49
CA MET A 131 -7.23 -20.45 -14.50
C MET A 131 -8.13 -21.00 -15.60
N ASP A 132 -7.57 -21.39 -16.74
CA ASP A 132 -8.29 -21.98 -17.86
C ASP A 132 -8.81 -23.38 -17.53
N ALA A 133 -8.10 -24.16 -16.72
CA ALA A 133 -8.63 -25.43 -16.21
C ALA A 133 -9.96 -25.25 -15.44
N ALA A 134 -10.18 -24.09 -14.80
CA ALA A 134 -11.40 -23.78 -14.07
C ALA A 134 -12.43 -22.98 -14.91
N LEU A 135 -11.96 -22.00 -15.69
CA LEU A 135 -12.80 -21.04 -16.43
C LEU A 135 -13.01 -21.43 -17.90
N GLY A 136 -12.14 -22.27 -18.46
CA GLY A 136 -12.22 -22.77 -19.83
C GLY A 136 -13.53 -23.50 -20.13
N PRO A 137 -13.99 -24.47 -19.30
CA PRO A 137 -15.28 -25.11 -19.51
C PRO A 137 -16.46 -24.14 -19.52
N LEU A 138 -16.38 -23.07 -18.72
CA LEU A 138 -17.39 -22.01 -18.71
C LEU A 138 -17.33 -21.17 -20.00
N ALA A 139 -16.13 -20.92 -20.52
CA ALA A 139 -15.89 -20.17 -21.75
C ALA A 139 -16.25 -20.94 -23.03
N GLU A 140 -16.25 -22.27 -22.99
CA GLU A 140 -16.74 -23.11 -24.08
C GLU A 140 -18.26 -23.19 -24.13
N MET A 141 -18.93 -23.15 -22.97
CA MET A 141 -20.39 -23.24 -22.88
C MET A 141 -21.12 -21.92 -23.14
N LEU A 142 -20.47 -20.79 -22.89
CA LEU A 142 -21.08 -19.46 -22.95
C LEU A 142 -20.29 -18.54 -23.88
N PRO A 143 -20.95 -17.62 -24.59
CA PRO A 143 -20.25 -16.59 -25.32
C PRO A 143 -19.44 -15.72 -24.36
N PHE A 144 -18.27 -15.26 -24.81
CA PHE A 144 -17.30 -14.60 -23.93
C PHE A 144 -17.86 -13.39 -23.16
N TYR A 145 -18.80 -12.63 -23.74
CA TYR A 145 -19.47 -11.52 -23.04
C TYR A 145 -20.28 -12.00 -21.82
N ALA A 146 -20.90 -13.19 -21.90
CA ALA A 146 -21.67 -13.77 -20.81
C ALA A 146 -20.74 -14.34 -19.73
N VAL A 147 -19.59 -14.91 -20.11
CA VAL A 147 -18.53 -15.28 -19.17
C VAL A 147 -18.10 -14.06 -18.35
N VAL A 148 -17.81 -12.94 -19.02
CA VAL A 148 -17.44 -11.68 -18.34
C VAL A 148 -18.57 -11.20 -17.42
N MET A 149 -19.84 -11.33 -17.80
CA MET A 149 -20.96 -10.99 -16.91
C MET A 149 -21.02 -11.88 -15.66
N VAL A 150 -20.83 -13.20 -15.81
CA VAL A 150 -20.80 -14.15 -14.68
C VAL A 150 -19.65 -13.82 -13.75
N LEU A 151 -18.46 -13.56 -14.30
CA LEU A 151 -17.28 -13.15 -13.54
C LEU A 151 -17.53 -11.83 -12.81
N ALA A 152 -18.09 -10.81 -13.48
CA ALA A 152 -18.40 -9.52 -12.86
C ALA A 152 -19.43 -9.65 -11.73
N LEU A 153 -20.44 -10.51 -11.89
CA LEU A 153 -21.42 -10.80 -10.84
C LEU A 153 -20.77 -11.53 -9.66
N ALA A 154 -19.93 -12.54 -9.92
CA ALA A 154 -19.16 -13.22 -8.89
C ALA A 154 -18.24 -12.25 -8.14
N THR A 155 -17.55 -11.37 -8.87
CA THR A 155 -16.72 -10.30 -8.31
C THR A 155 -17.49 -9.37 -7.42
N GLY A 156 -18.66 -8.88 -7.86
CA GLY A 156 -19.53 -8.07 -7.03
C GLY A 156 -19.97 -8.79 -5.77
N LEU A 157 -20.28 -10.09 -5.88
CA LEU A 157 -20.75 -10.90 -4.75
C LEU A 157 -19.66 -11.11 -3.70
N TYR A 158 -18.50 -11.66 -4.07
CA TYR A 158 -17.42 -11.87 -3.10
C TYR A 158 -16.85 -10.56 -2.58
N SER A 159 -16.80 -9.50 -3.41
CA SER A 159 -16.32 -8.18 -2.98
C SER A 159 -17.22 -7.63 -1.87
N THR A 160 -18.53 -7.76 -2.05
CA THR A 160 -19.50 -7.32 -1.05
C THR A 160 -19.43 -8.17 0.22
N LEU A 161 -19.31 -9.50 0.09
CA LEU A 161 -19.17 -10.40 1.23
C LEU A 161 -17.87 -10.15 2.02
N LEU A 162 -16.74 -9.96 1.33
CA LEU A 162 -15.47 -9.64 1.96
C LEU A 162 -15.52 -8.28 2.66
N GLN A 163 -16.13 -7.27 2.04
CA GLN A 163 -16.35 -5.97 2.67
C GLN A 163 -17.22 -6.10 3.92
N ALA A 164 -18.33 -6.85 3.85
CA ALA A 164 -19.22 -7.02 4.99
C ALA A 164 -18.60 -7.83 6.14
N ASN A 165 -17.74 -8.82 5.84
CA ASN A 165 -17.15 -9.70 6.85
C ASN A 165 -15.84 -9.16 7.44
N LEU A 166 -15.07 -8.40 6.66
CA LEU A 166 -13.74 -7.91 7.08
C LEU A 166 -13.74 -6.45 7.54
N MET A 167 -14.83 -5.71 7.32
CA MET A 167 -14.95 -4.32 7.76
C MET A 167 -15.92 -4.20 8.94
N ASP A 168 -15.43 -3.61 10.02
CA ASP A 168 -16.24 -3.37 11.22
C ASP A 168 -16.99 -2.02 11.09
N MET A 169 -18.24 -2.10 10.67
CA MET A 169 -19.12 -0.95 10.49
C MET A 169 -19.42 -0.21 11.81
N GLU A 170 -19.48 -0.94 12.92
CA GLU A 170 -19.81 -0.35 14.23
C GLU A 170 -18.65 0.50 14.75
N LYS A 171 -17.42 -0.01 14.63
CA LYS A 171 -16.22 0.80 14.94
C LYS A 171 -16.16 2.05 14.08
N MET A 172 -16.45 1.92 12.78
CA MET A 172 -16.44 3.07 11.87
C MET A 172 -17.45 4.15 12.28
N GLY A 173 -18.65 3.75 12.73
CA GLY A 173 -19.66 4.67 13.26
C GLY A 173 -19.18 5.42 14.51
N LYS A 174 -18.62 4.69 15.50
CA LYS A 174 -18.08 5.29 16.73
C LYS A 174 -16.94 6.27 16.44
N TYR A 175 -16.10 5.97 15.46
CA TYR A 175 -15.04 6.89 15.03
C TYR A 175 -15.58 8.16 14.39
N GLN A 176 -16.56 8.05 13.50
CA GLN A 176 -17.19 9.22 12.89
C GLN A 176 -17.84 10.12 13.94
N GLU A 177 -18.47 9.52 14.96
CA GLU A 177 -19.06 10.26 16.09
C GLU A 177 -17.98 10.96 16.93
N ARG A 178 -16.91 10.24 17.31
CA ARG A 178 -15.75 10.86 18.01
C ARG A 178 -15.15 12.02 17.22
N MET A 179 -14.97 11.86 15.91
CA MET A 179 -14.39 12.90 15.06
C MET A 179 -15.30 14.13 14.97
N LYS A 180 -16.63 13.92 14.88
CA LYS A 180 -17.61 15.02 14.93
C LYS A 180 -17.58 15.75 16.28
N ASP A 181 -17.53 15.01 17.38
CA ASP A 181 -17.43 15.57 18.74
C ASP A 181 -16.16 16.41 18.92
N ILE A 182 -15.00 15.87 18.52
CA ILE A 182 -13.72 16.57 18.57
C ILE A 182 -13.76 17.87 17.75
N GLN A 183 -14.32 17.84 16.53
CA GLN A 183 -14.45 19.04 15.69
C GLN A 183 -15.38 20.09 16.33
N GLN A 184 -16.46 19.66 16.96
CA GLN A 184 -17.40 20.55 17.64
C GLN A 184 -16.75 21.19 18.87
N ARG A 185 -16.09 20.39 19.72
CA ARG A 185 -15.34 20.90 20.87
C ARG A 185 -14.22 21.85 20.46
N GLN A 186 -13.50 21.56 19.37
CA GLN A 186 -12.47 22.45 18.84
C GLN A 186 -13.05 23.81 18.45
N LYS A 187 -14.21 23.81 17.80
CA LYS A 187 -14.90 25.04 17.40
C LYS A 187 -15.33 25.84 18.63
N ASP A 188 -15.95 25.19 19.62
CA ASP A 188 -16.43 25.84 20.84
C ASP A 188 -15.27 26.39 21.70
N ALA A 189 -14.15 25.67 21.80
CA ALA A 189 -12.94 26.12 22.48
C ALA A 189 -12.31 27.34 21.76
N LYS A 190 -12.28 27.31 20.43
CA LYS A 190 -11.79 28.43 19.60
C LYS A 190 -12.67 29.67 19.71
N GLU A 191 -13.98 29.51 19.77
CA GLU A 191 -14.92 30.62 19.98
C GLU A 191 -14.78 31.25 21.37
N ARG A 192 -14.45 30.44 22.38
CA ARG A 192 -14.18 30.89 23.76
C ARG A 192 -12.77 31.45 23.97
N GLY A 193 -11.85 31.23 23.03
CA GLY A 193 -10.44 31.64 23.15
C GLY A 193 -9.67 30.88 24.22
N ASP A 194 -10.03 29.61 24.47
CA ASP A 194 -9.36 28.75 25.45
C ASP A 194 -8.22 27.96 24.78
N ASP A 195 -7.02 28.54 24.78
CA ASP A 195 -5.84 27.92 24.17
C ASP A 195 -5.42 26.60 24.86
N ALA A 196 -5.69 26.46 26.17
CA ALA A 196 -5.35 25.26 26.93
C ALA A 196 -6.28 24.08 26.60
N GLU A 197 -7.56 24.36 26.34
CA GLU A 197 -8.50 23.35 25.85
C GLU A 197 -8.19 22.98 24.39
N LEU A 198 -7.78 23.95 23.56
CA LEU A 198 -7.35 23.70 22.19
C LEU A 198 -6.11 22.81 22.09
N GLU A 199 -5.14 22.94 22.99
CA GLU A 199 -3.98 22.04 23.08
C GLU A 199 -4.40 20.60 23.41
N LYS A 200 -5.27 20.42 24.42
CA LYS A 200 -5.81 19.09 24.77
C LYS A 200 -6.57 18.44 23.62
N ILE A 201 -7.38 19.22 22.91
CA ILE A 201 -8.13 18.72 21.74
C ILE A 201 -7.18 18.35 20.60
N GLN A 202 -6.06 19.06 20.43
CA GLN A 202 -5.04 18.68 19.44
C GLN A 202 -4.33 17.37 19.80
N GLU A 203 -4.02 17.14 21.07
CA GLU A 203 -3.48 15.85 21.53
C GLU A 203 -4.48 14.71 21.27
N GLU A 204 -5.76 14.89 21.60
CA GLU A 204 -6.82 13.92 21.27
C GLU A 204 -6.96 13.69 19.76
N GLN A 205 -6.79 14.72 18.92
CA GLN A 205 -6.76 14.57 17.46
C GLN A 205 -5.56 13.75 17.00
N MET A 206 -4.40 13.90 17.64
CA MET A 206 -3.21 13.13 17.33
C MET A 206 -3.36 11.65 17.74
N GLU A 207 -3.96 11.37 18.90
CA GLU A 207 -4.32 10.01 19.30
C GLU A 207 -5.32 9.39 18.31
N ALA A 208 -6.35 10.16 17.92
CA ALA A 208 -7.33 9.74 16.92
C ALA A 208 -6.71 9.50 15.52
N MET A 209 -5.59 10.15 15.18
CA MET A 209 -4.83 9.86 13.95
C MET A 209 -4.09 8.51 14.03
N GLY A 210 -3.52 8.15 15.17
CA GLY A 210 -2.89 6.82 15.35
C GLY A 210 -3.91 5.69 15.16
N ASP A 211 -5.08 5.91 15.74
CA ASP A 211 -6.29 5.11 15.57
C ASP A 211 -6.78 5.03 14.10
N GLN A 212 -6.70 6.14 13.35
CA GLN A 212 -7.00 6.19 11.92
C GLN A 212 -6.07 5.29 11.09
N MET A 213 -4.80 5.15 11.49
CA MET A 213 -3.86 4.23 10.84
C MET A 213 -4.24 2.76 11.09
N GLY A 214 -4.78 2.44 12.26
CA GLY A 214 -5.39 1.14 12.56
C GLY A 214 -6.59 0.85 11.65
N MET A 215 -7.47 1.83 11.48
CA MET A 215 -8.62 1.75 10.58
C MET A 215 -8.21 1.60 9.11
N PHE A 216 -7.16 2.30 8.67
CA PHE A 216 -6.61 2.12 7.33
C PHE A 216 -6.20 0.66 7.12
N LYS A 217 -5.49 0.04 8.06
CA LYS A 217 -5.16 -1.39 7.97
C LYS A 217 -6.41 -2.28 7.90
N GLU A 218 -7.50 -1.95 8.60
CA GLU A 218 -8.78 -2.66 8.51
C GLU A 218 -9.46 -2.45 7.14
N GLN A 219 -9.42 -1.25 6.56
CA GLN A 219 -9.96 -0.95 5.22
C GLN A 219 -9.14 -1.60 4.09
N PHE A 220 -7.83 -1.73 4.26
CA PHE A 220 -6.97 -2.37 3.27
C PHE A 220 -7.14 -3.88 3.20
N ARG A 221 -7.56 -4.51 4.31
CA ARG A 221 -7.75 -5.96 4.37
C ARG A 221 -8.74 -6.48 3.32
N PRO A 222 -9.98 -5.97 3.22
CA PRO A 222 -10.89 -6.41 2.16
C PRO A 222 -10.33 -6.09 0.77
N MET A 223 -9.62 -4.97 0.61
CA MET A 223 -9.05 -4.60 -0.69
C MET A 223 -8.00 -5.61 -1.16
N VAL A 224 -7.09 -6.04 -0.28
CA VAL A 224 -6.07 -7.05 -0.59
C VAL A 224 -6.72 -8.36 -1.01
N TRP A 225 -7.72 -8.83 -0.27
CA TRP A 225 -8.42 -10.07 -0.62
C TRP A 225 -9.22 -9.97 -1.92
N ILE A 226 -9.88 -8.83 -2.15
CA ILE A 226 -10.55 -8.56 -3.41
C ILE A 226 -9.53 -8.62 -4.55
N MET A 227 -8.39 -7.95 -4.42
CA MET A 227 -7.34 -7.96 -5.44
C MET A 227 -6.76 -9.37 -5.64
N PHE A 228 -6.50 -10.10 -4.55
CA PHE A 228 -6.00 -11.47 -4.60
C PHE A 228 -6.89 -12.40 -5.43
N LEU A 229 -8.22 -12.28 -5.29
CA LEU A 229 -9.18 -13.07 -6.07
C LEU A 229 -9.40 -12.51 -7.48
N THR A 230 -9.41 -11.19 -7.62
CA THR A 230 -9.76 -10.50 -8.86
C THR A 230 -8.62 -10.52 -9.87
N ILE A 231 -7.37 -10.34 -9.43
CA ILE A 231 -6.21 -10.24 -10.32
C ILE A 231 -6.04 -11.51 -11.17
N PRO A 232 -5.97 -12.74 -10.62
CA PRO A 232 -5.84 -13.94 -11.44
C PRO A 232 -6.91 -14.06 -12.53
N VAL A 233 -8.15 -13.69 -12.23
CA VAL A 233 -9.27 -13.69 -13.18
C VAL A 233 -9.04 -12.69 -14.31
N PHE A 234 -8.57 -11.48 -13.98
CA PHE A 234 -8.22 -10.48 -14.98
C PHE A 234 -7.01 -10.88 -15.83
N LEU A 235 -5.98 -11.49 -15.23
CA LEU A 235 -4.81 -11.96 -15.95
C LEU A 235 -5.19 -13.09 -16.92
N TRP A 236 -6.07 -14.00 -16.49
CA TRP A 236 -6.64 -15.01 -17.37
C TRP A 236 -7.44 -14.38 -18.51
N MET A 237 -8.28 -13.38 -18.22
CA MET A 237 -9.05 -12.68 -19.26
C MET A 237 -8.14 -12.01 -20.30
N TYR A 238 -7.06 -11.37 -19.86
CA TYR A 238 -6.07 -10.76 -20.75
C TYR A 238 -5.34 -11.82 -21.60
N TRP A 239 -4.98 -12.96 -20.99
CA TRP A 239 -4.36 -14.11 -21.67
C TRP A 239 -5.31 -14.76 -22.69
N ALA A 240 -6.57 -14.97 -22.32
CA ALA A 240 -7.63 -15.57 -23.14
C ALA A 240 -7.93 -14.74 -24.40
N ILE A 241 -8.03 -13.41 -24.24
CA ILE A 241 -8.25 -12.45 -25.33
C ILE A 241 -6.98 -12.28 -26.20
N GLY A 242 -5.82 -12.65 -25.66
CA GLY A 242 -4.52 -12.43 -26.31
C GLY A 242 -4.24 -10.94 -26.49
N VAL A 243 -4.45 -10.14 -25.43
CA VAL A 243 -4.01 -8.74 -25.39
C VAL A 243 -2.49 -8.74 -25.17
N GLY A 244 -1.74 -7.84 -25.82
CA GLY A 244 -0.27 -7.83 -25.76
C GLY A 244 0.40 -8.45 -27.00
N GLY A 245 1.35 -7.73 -27.58
CA GLY A 245 2.04 -8.12 -28.81
C GLY A 245 2.82 -9.42 -28.63
N GLY A 246 2.35 -10.51 -29.23
CA GLY A 246 3.00 -11.83 -29.20
C GLY A 246 2.15 -12.96 -28.62
N SER A 247 0.90 -12.73 -28.23
CA SER A 247 -0.03 -13.77 -27.78
C SER A 247 -1.20 -13.94 -28.73
N ASP A 248 -1.33 -15.12 -29.33
CA ASP A 248 -2.52 -15.53 -30.06
C ASP A 248 -3.71 -15.65 -29.07
N PRO A 249 -4.94 -15.31 -29.50
CA PRO A 249 -6.11 -15.54 -28.68
C PRO A 249 -6.29 -17.04 -28.44
N HIS A 250 -6.27 -17.44 -27.17
CA HIS A 250 -6.43 -18.85 -26.77
C HIS A 250 -7.90 -19.26 -26.80
N ILE A 251 -8.81 -18.29 -26.74
CA ILE A 251 -10.25 -18.49 -26.85
C ILE A 251 -10.75 -17.77 -28.10
N VAL A 252 -11.57 -18.46 -28.91
CA VAL A 252 -12.24 -17.85 -30.06
C VAL A 252 -13.27 -16.87 -29.52
N THR A 253 -12.96 -15.58 -29.61
CA THR A 253 -13.84 -14.52 -29.16
C THR A 253 -14.58 -13.91 -30.35
N GLU A 254 -15.90 -14.06 -30.38
CA GLU A 254 -16.75 -13.34 -31.32
C GLU A 254 -16.81 -11.85 -30.98
N ASN A 255 -17.12 -10.99 -31.95
CA ASN A 255 -17.28 -9.55 -31.70
C ASN A 255 -18.39 -9.28 -30.69
N ILE A 256 -18.19 -8.27 -29.84
CA ILE A 256 -19.21 -7.82 -28.89
C ILE A 256 -20.01 -6.67 -29.49
N VAL A 257 -21.33 -6.69 -29.30
CA VAL A 257 -22.21 -5.59 -29.69
C VAL A 257 -22.44 -4.67 -28.49
N LEU A 258 -21.84 -3.48 -28.53
CA LEU A 258 -22.05 -2.46 -27.50
C LEU A 258 -23.22 -1.55 -27.86
N PRO A 259 -24.07 -1.16 -26.89
CA PRO A 259 -25.34 -0.44 -27.15
C PRO A 259 -25.17 0.94 -27.80
N LEU A 260 -24.00 1.58 -27.68
CA LEU A 260 -23.73 2.91 -28.24
C LEU A 260 -22.75 2.91 -29.43
N VAL A 261 -22.01 1.81 -29.63
CA VAL A 261 -20.90 1.74 -30.61
C VAL A 261 -21.13 0.68 -31.68
N GLY A 262 -22.01 -0.30 -31.42
CA GLY A 262 -22.26 -1.41 -32.34
C GLY A 262 -21.27 -2.56 -32.16
N SER A 263 -21.10 -3.37 -33.20
CA SER A 263 -20.20 -4.54 -33.20
C SER A 263 -18.73 -4.10 -33.21
N VAL A 264 -17.99 -4.44 -32.16
CA VAL A 264 -16.57 -4.15 -32.01
C VAL A 264 -15.78 -5.39 -31.61
N GLY A 265 -14.51 -5.45 -32.01
CA GLY A 265 -13.61 -6.50 -31.53
C GLY A 265 -13.17 -6.24 -30.08
N TRP A 266 -12.90 -7.29 -29.31
CA TRP A 266 -12.54 -7.16 -27.89
C TRP A 266 -11.30 -6.29 -27.61
N LYS A 267 -10.32 -6.31 -28.52
CA LYS A 267 -9.08 -5.52 -28.45
C LYS A 267 -9.23 -4.10 -29.00
N GLN A 268 -10.35 -3.79 -29.65
CA GLN A 268 -10.57 -2.50 -30.27
C GLN A 268 -10.73 -1.42 -29.19
N GLY A 269 -10.09 -0.26 -29.39
CA GLY A 269 -10.34 0.93 -28.57
C GLY A 269 -11.74 1.46 -28.83
N VAL A 270 -12.57 1.49 -27.79
CA VAL A 270 -13.98 1.93 -27.88
C VAL A 270 -14.16 3.31 -27.27
N LEU A 271 -13.44 3.60 -26.19
CA LEU A 271 -13.54 4.85 -25.43
C LEU A 271 -12.13 5.37 -25.13
N GLY A 272 -11.57 6.12 -26.09
CA GLY A 272 -10.17 6.54 -26.06
C GLY A 272 -9.20 5.35 -26.15
N PRO A 273 -8.15 5.26 -25.29
CA PRO A 273 -7.22 4.12 -25.28
C PRO A 273 -7.84 2.86 -24.61
N MET A 274 -9.05 2.94 -24.06
CA MET A 274 -9.68 1.82 -23.38
C MET A 274 -10.27 0.82 -24.39
N GLN A 275 -9.83 -0.43 -24.26
CA GLN A 275 -10.25 -1.55 -25.10
C GLN A 275 -11.67 -2.02 -24.72
N ALA A 276 -12.39 -2.60 -25.69
CA ALA A 276 -13.79 -3.02 -25.52
C ALA A 276 -13.98 -3.98 -24.33
N TRP A 277 -13.04 -4.90 -24.09
CA TRP A 277 -13.12 -5.83 -22.95
C TRP A 277 -13.07 -5.14 -21.60
N ILE A 278 -12.24 -4.10 -21.45
CA ILE A 278 -12.14 -3.31 -20.22
C ILE A 278 -13.44 -2.56 -20.00
N VAL A 279 -13.95 -1.92 -21.05
CA VAL A 279 -15.20 -1.15 -20.99
C VAL A 279 -16.37 -2.05 -20.61
N TRP A 280 -16.47 -3.24 -21.24
CA TRP A 280 -17.52 -4.20 -20.94
C TRP A 280 -17.42 -4.73 -19.51
N TYR A 281 -16.22 -5.17 -19.09
CA TYR A 281 -15.99 -5.63 -17.72
C TYR A 281 -16.38 -4.54 -16.71
N PHE A 282 -15.93 -3.30 -16.92
CA PHE A 282 -16.21 -2.18 -16.02
C PHE A 282 -17.71 -1.89 -15.94
N LEU A 283 -18.41 -1.86 -17.09
CA LEU A 283 -19.85 -1.63 -17.15
C LEU A 283 -20.62 -2.71 -16.40
N CYS A 284 -20.29 -3.99 -16.61
CA CYS A 284 -20.90 -5.11 -15.90
C CYS A 284 -20.57 -5.06 -14.41
N SER A 285 -19.30 -4.88 -14.03
CA SER A 285 -18.84 -4.84 -12.65
C SER A 285 -19.50 -3.70 -11.87
N MET A 286 -19.56 -2.50 -12.45
CA MET A 286 -20.22 -1.35 -11.82
C MET A 286 -21.72 -1.61 -11.68
N GLY A 287 -22.39 -2.09 -12.74
CA GLY A 287 -23.81 -2.40 -12.72
C GLY A 287 -24.17 -3.44 -11.65
N PHE A 288 -23.47 -4.58 -11.63
CA PHE A 288 -23.71 -5.65 -10.65
C PHE A 288 -23.36 -5.23 -9.23
N THR A 289 -22.28 -4.48 -9.03
CA THR A 289 -21.92 -3.96 -7.70
C THR A 289 -23.04 -3.09 -7.14
N GLN A 290 -23.62 -2.21 -7.95
CA GLN A 290 -24.74 -1.37 -7.52
C GLN A 290 -26.00 -2.18 -7.20
N ILE A 291 -26.32 -3.18 -8.04
CA ILE A 291 -27.47 -4.07 -7.81
C ILE A 291 -27.28 -4.85 -6.50
N ILE A 292 -26.09 -5.41 -6.27
CA ILE A 292 -25.77 -6.22 -5.08
C ILE A 292 -25.77 -5.38 -3.81
N ARG A 293 -25.19 -4.18 -3.84
CA ARG A 293 -25.24 -3.24 -2.70
C ARG A 293 -26.67 -2.90 -2.31
N LYS A 294 -27.50 -2.59 -3.32
CA LYS A 294 -28.90 -2.22 -3.11
C LYS A 294 -29.76 -3.41 -2.66
N SER A 295 -29.50 -4.62 -3.16
CA SER A 295 -30.25 -5.81 -2.76
C SER A 295 -29.91 -6.31 -1.37
N LEU A 296 -28.66 -6.13 -0.93
CA LEU A 296 -28.20 -6.50 0.40
C LEU A 296 -28.43 -5.39 1.45
N ASN A 297 -28.99 -4.25 1.05
CA ASN A 297 -29.22 -3.07 1.90
C ASN A 297 -27.98 -2.69 2.72
N ILE A 298 -26.80 -2.81 2.11
CA ILE A 298 -25.53 -2.43 2.74
C ILE A 298 -25.35 -0.95 2.46
N ASP A 299 -25.90 -0.12 3.35
CA ASP A 299 -25.66 1.31 3.38
C ASP A 299 -24.20 1.57 3.80
N MET A 300 -23.35 1.74 2.79
CA MET A 300 -21.94 2.16 2.94
C MET A 300 -21.77 3.68 2.86
N SER A 301 -22.86 4.44 2.77
CA SER A 301 -22.81 5.89 2.98
C SER A 301 -23.22 6.17 4.42
N PRO A 302 -22.40 6.88 5.21
CA PRO A 302 -22.90 7.40 6.47
C PRO A 302 -24.11 8.26 6.14
N SER A 303 -25.24 7.98 6.78
CA SER A 303 -26.41 8.85 6.70
C SER A 303 -25.94 10.28 6.94
N ALA A 304 -25.98 11.09 5.88
CA ALA A 304 -25.92 12.53 6.02
C ALA A 304 -27.20 12.92 6.75
N SER A 305 -27.08 13.03 8.07
CA SER A 305 -28.07 13.60 8.97
C SER A 305 -27.32 14.48 9.95
#